data_AF-F0GKB3-F1
#
_entry.id   AF-F0GKB3-F1
#
_cell.length_a   1.000
_cell.length_b   1.000
_cell.length_c   1.000
_cell.angle_alpha   90.00
_cell.angle_beta   90.00
_cell.angle_gamma   90.00
#
_symmetry.space_group_name_H-M   'P 1'
#
loop_
_entity.id
_entity.type
_entity.pdbx_description
1 polymer ?
#
loop_
_entity_poly.entity_id
_entity_poly.type
_entity_poly.pdbx_seq_one_letter_code
_entity_poly.pdbx_strand_id
1 'polypeptide(L)' 'MTTLPNQTTRLRGGLLGLLIGDALGVPYEFHDAASIPPPALIDMTPPPGFVRAHAGVPPGTWSDDGAQALALLDALLRD' A
#
# COMPACT_ATOMS: atom_id res chain seq x y z
N MET A 1 2.67 12.85 -25.42
CA MET A 1 1.39 13.36 -24.86
C MET A 1 0.75 12.23 -24.08
N THR A 2 0.70 12.32 -22.76
CA THR A 2 -0.09 11.41 -21.92
C THR A 2 -1.55 11.83 -22.01
N THR A 3 -2.44 10.92 -22.40
CA THR A 3 -3.89 11.13 -22.41
C THR A 3 -4.40 11.43 -20.99
N LEU A 4 -5.36 12.36 -20.87
CA LEU A 4 -6.00 12.66 -19.58
C LEU A 4 -6.67 11.41 -19.01
N PRO A 5 -6.60 11.16 -17.69
CA PRO A 5 -7.23 9.98 -17.10
C PRO A 5 -8.75 10.01 -17.26
N ASN A 6 -9.30 8.98 -17.90
CA ASN A 6 -10.74 8.75 -17.97
C ASN A 6 -11.26 8.14 -16.66
N GLN A 7 -12.57 7.94 -16.54
CA GLN A 7 -13.18 7.42 -15.32
C GLN A 7 -12.63 6.03 -14.95
N THR A 8 -12.51 5.11 -15.92
CA THR A 8 -11.98 3.76 -15.69
C THR A 8 -10.56 3.78 -15.17
N THR A 9 -9.68 4.62 -15.73
CA THR A 9 -8.29 4.71 -15.25
C THR A 9 -8.21 5.35 -13.87
N ARG A 10 -9.11 6.27 -13.52
CA ARG A 10 -9.21 6.82 -12.16
C ARG A 10 -9.70 5.80 -11.14
N LEU A 11 -10.73 5.01 -11.47
CA LEU A 11 -11.23 3.95 -10.59
C LEU A 11 -10.18 2.87 -10.35
N ARG A 12 -9.53 2.40 -11.42
CA ARG A 12 -8.41 1.44 -11.30
C ARG A 12 -7.25 2.02 -10.51
N GLY A 13 -6.89 3.28 -10.76
CA GLY A 13 -5.84 3.98 -10.03
C GLY A 13 -6.18 4.15 -8.55
N GLY A 14 -7.44 4.36 -8.19
CA GLY A 14 -7.88 4.42 -6.79
C GLY A 14 -7.73 3.08 -6.06
N LEU A 15 -8.20 2.00 -6.67
CA LEU A 15 -8.07 0.65 -6.11
C LEU A 15 -6.61 0.18 -6.01
N LEU A 16 -5.84 0.33 -7.09
CA LEU A 16 -4.42 -0.04 -7.08
C LEU A 16 -3.62 0.87 -6.14
N GLY A 17 -3.94 2.17 -6.11
CA GLY A 17 -3.29 3.14 -5.22
C GLY A 17 -3.53 2.82 -3.74
N LEU A 18 -4.73 2.36 -3.38
CA LEU A 18 -5.04 1.88 -2.03
C LEU A 18 -4.15 0.68 -1.68
N LEU A 19 -4.12 -0.36 -2.50
CA LEU A 19 -3.34 -1.57 -2.24
C LEU A 19 -1.83 -1.30 -2.19
N ILE A 20 -1.34 -0.44 -3.09
CA ILE A 20 0.07 -0.03 -3.13
C ILE A 20 0.42 0.80 -1.90
N GLY A 21 -0.43 1.76 -1.52
CA GLY A 21 -0.20 2.62 -0.36
C GLY A 21 -0.19 1.85 0.95
N ASP A 22 -1.13 0.93 1.10
CA ASP A 22 -1.18 -0.03 2.20
C ASP A 22 0.11 -0.88 2.25
N ALA A 23 0.40 -1.65 1.20
CA ALA A 23 1.58 -2.52 1.15
C ALA A 23 2.91 -1.77 1.36
N LEU A 24 3.00 -0.52 0.89
CA LEU A 24 4.16 0.36 1.13
C LEU A 24 4.25 0.77 2.60
N GLY A 25 3.12 1.00 3.27
CA GLY A 25 3.04 1.43 4.67
C GLY A 25 3.31 0.31 5.67
N VAL A 26 2.90 -0.93 5.38
CA VAL A 26 3.02 -2.10 6.29
C VAL A 26 4.38 -2.23 6.98
N PRO A 27 5.54 -2.13 6.28
CA PRO A 27 6.83 -2.26 6.93
C PRO A 27 7.09 -1.18 8.00
N TYR A 28 6.50 0.00 7.84
CA TYR A 28 6.72 1.22 8.61
C TYR A 28 5.69 1.47 9.71
N GLU A 29 4.70 0.59 9.90
CA GLU A 29 3.71 0.69 10.97
C GLU A 29 4.34 0.71 12.37
N PHE A 30 3.63 1.27 13.36
CA PHE A 30 4.05 1.33 14.76
C PHE A 30 5.40 2.05 15.02
N HIS A 31 5.80 2.90 14.08
CA HIS A 31 6.97 3.76 14.20
C HIS A 31 6.54 5.22 14.38
N ASP A 32 7.25 5.96 15.22
CA ASP A 32 7.10 7.41 15.28
C ASP A 32 7.53 8.04 13.95
N ALA A 33 6.89 9.13 13.54
CA ALA A 33 7.23 9.83 12.30
C ALA A 33 8.73 10.20 12.20
N ALA A 34 9.37 10.51 13.34
CA ALA A 34 10.80 10.82 13.40
C ALA A 34 11.72 9.61 13.17
N SER A 35 11.20 8.39 13.30
CA SER A 35 11.92 7.13 13.06
C SER A 35 11.71 6.56 11.66
N ILE A 36 10.78 7.11 10.89
CA ILE A 36 10.59 6.76 9.48
C ILE A 36 11.75 7.30 8.64
N PRO A 37 12.31 6.49 7.71
CA PRO A 37 13.36 6.96 6.82
C PRO A 37 12.93 8.19 6.00
N PRO A 38 13.89 9.03 5.57
CA PRO A 38 13.60 10.12 4.65
C PRO A 38 12.86 9.62 3.40
N PRO A 39 12.00 10.43 2.76
CA PRO A 39 11.19 10.00 1.61
C PRO A 39 11.98 9.36 0.47
N ALA A 40 13.22 9.78 0.24
CA ALA A 40 14.10 9.21 -0.78
C ALA A 40 14.54 7.76 -0.52
N LEU A 41 14.35 7.25 0.71
CA LEU A 41 14.65 5.89 1.14
C LEU A 41 13.40 5.07 1.45
N ILE A 42 12.20 5.62 1.23
CA ILE A 42 10.95 4.87 1.39
C ILE A 42 10.73 4.03 0.13
N ASP A 43 10.58 2.72 0.33
CA ASP A 43 10.33 1.74 -0.73
C ASP A 43 9.59 0.54 -0.11
N MET A 44 9.04 -0.34 -0.95
CA MET A 44 8.38 -1.59 -0.53
C MET A 44 9.29 -2.44 0.36
N THR A 45 10.60 -2.43 0.06
CA THR A 45 11.63 -2.98 0.91
C THR A 45 12.35 -1.83 1.64
N PRO A 46 12.19 -1.71 2.97
CA PRO A 46 12.86 -0.65 3.72
C PRO A 46 14.39 -0.71 3.63
N PRO A 47 15.10 0.40 3.92
CA PRO A 47 16.54 0.44 3.84
C PRO A 47 17.18 -0.53 4.85
N PRO A 48 18.41 -1.02 4.57
CA PRO A 48 19.12 -1.91 5.49
C PRO A 48 19.18 -1.35 6.91
N GLY A 49 18.89 -2.18 7.90
CA GLY A 49 18.90 -1.81 9.31
C GLY A 49 17.60 -1.20 9.83
N PHE A 50 16.61 -0.92 8.98
CA PHE A 50 15.27 -0.56 9.43
C PHE A 50 14.54 -1.79 10.00
N VAL A 51 13.98 -1.67 11.20
CA VAL A 51 13.26 -2.75 11.87
C VAL A 51 11.81 -2.71 11.42
N ARG A 52 11.36 -3.74 10.68
CA ARG A 52 9.99 -3.80 10.17
C ARG A 52 8.99 -4.17 11.26
N ALA A 53 7.80 -3.58 11.24
CA ALA A 53 6.68 -3.93 12.12
C ALA A 53 6.34 -5.44 12.09
N HIS A 54 6.19 -5.97 10.87
CA HIS A 54 5.77 -7.36 10.63
C HIS A 54 6.91 -8.17 10.01
N ALA A 55 7.91 -8.55 10.80
CA ALA A 55 9.15 -9.16 10.30
C ALA A 55 8.96 -10.47 9.49
N GLY A 56 7.90 -11.25 9.79
CA GLY A 56 7.57 -12.49 9.08
C GLY A 56 6.79 -12.30 7.77
N VAL A 57 6.35 -11.08 7.48
CA VAL A 57 5.53 -10.78 6.29
C VAL A 57 6.47 -10.36 5.15
N PRO A 58 6.32 -10.89 3.92
CA PRO A 58 7.12 -10.44 2.78
C PRO A 58 6.87 -8.96 2.42
N PRO A 59 7.89 -8.20 2.00
CA PRO A 59 7.72 -6.87 1.40
C PRO A 59 6.68 -6.85 0.27
N GLY A 60 5.89 -5.77 0.19
CA GLY A 60 4.82 -5.62 -0.81
C GLY A 60 3.52 -6.37 -0.49
N THR A 61 3.41 -6.96 0.71
CA THR A 61 2.15 -7.52 1.22
C THR A 61 1.31 -6.40 1.84
N TRP A 62 0.07 -6.24 1.38
CA TRP A 62 -0.93 -5.34 1.98
C TRP A 62 -1.47 -5.89 3.31
N SER A 63 -1.99 -5.02 4.18
CA SER A 63 -2.53 -5.34 5.50
C SER A 63 -4.00 -5.82 5.43
N ASP A 64 -4.66 -5.83 6.58
CA ASP A 64 -6.11 -5.97 6.67
C ASP A 64 -6.88 -4.85 5.97
N ASP A 65 -6.34 -3.64 5.81
CA ASP A 65 -6.95 -2.55 5.03
C ASP A 65 -7.20 -3.00 3.57
N GLY A 66 -6.15 -3.46 2.89
CA GLY A 66 -6.23 -3.96 1.53
C GLY A 66 -7.07 -5.22 1.41
N ALA A 67 -6.98 -6.12 2.40
CA ALA A 67 -7.79 -7.33 2.43
C ALA A 67 -9.30 -7.03 2.56
N GLN A 68 -9.68 -6.12 3.47
CA GLN A 68 -11.06 -5.70 3.68
C GLN A 68 -11.61 -4.90 2.48
N ALA A 69 -10.78 -4.05 1.86
CA ALA A 69 -11.17 -3.33 0.66
C ALA A 69 -11.48 -4.30 -0.51
N LEU A 70 -10.66 -5.34 -0.69
CA LEU A 70 -10.89 -6.38 -1.70
C LEU A 70 -12.11 -7.25 -1.39
N ALA A 71 -12.29 -7.64 -0.13
CA ALA A 71 -13.47 -8.39 0.31
C ALA A 71 -14.77 -7.59 0.07
N LEU A 72 -14.77 -6.29 0.37
CA LEU A 72 -15.91 -5.41 0.10
C LEU A 72 -16.16 -5.27 -1.41
N LEU A 73 -15.12 -5.07 -2.21
CA LEU A 73 -15.26 -5.00 -3.66
C LEU A 73 -15.89 -6.28 -4.22
N ASP A 74 -15.41 -7.44 -3.79
CA ASP A 74 -15.94 -8.73 -4.22
C ASP A 74 -17.42 -8.90 -3.83
N ALA A 75 -17.82 -8.49 -2.63
CA ALA A 75 -19.22 -8.50 -2.21
C ALA A 75 -20.10 -7.61 -3.10
N LEU A 76 -19.67 -6.37 -3.39
CA LEU A 76 -20.42 -5.41 -4.21
C LEU A 76 -20.56 -5.82 -5.69
N LEU A 77 -19.67 -6.68 -6.19
CA LEU A 77 -19.71 -7.19 -7.57
C LEU A 77 -20.53 -8.49 -7.72
N ARG A 78 -20.93 -9.12 -6.61
CA ARG A 78 -21.72 -10.36 -6.59
C ARG A 78 -23.23 -10.14 -6.51
N ASP A 79 -23.65 -8.90 -6.26
CA ASP A 79 -25.03 -8.44 -6.35
C ASP A 79 -25.40 -7.99 -7.79
#